data_AF-A0A1H0MAT3-F1
#
_entry.id   AF-A0A1H0MAT3-F1
#
_cell.length_a   1.000
_cell.length_b   1.000
_cell.length_c   1.000
_cell.angle_alpha   90.00
_cell.angle_beta   90.00
_cell.angle_gamma   90.00
#
_symmetry.space_group_name_H-M   'P 1'
#
loop_
_entity.id
_entity.type
_entity.pdbx_description
1 polymer ?
#
loop_
_entity_poly.entity_id
_entity_poly.type
_entity_poly.pdbx_seq_one_letter_code
_entity_poly.pdbx_strand_id
1 'polypeptide(L)'
;MHGVLYVNGEGHAVSPLLTWQDGRGDLLTASGKTYASTLSEITGYPLNTGFGLVTHFYMTKQGEIPKGAMKLCTIGDYLAMKLCGKTAPLMDSSNAASIGLYSLEKGQFDKQKLSEAGMDASILPELAIERKSTGQTADGKTVICAIGDNQASFLGAVPSFTGTLLVNIGTGSQISVYSPEYIECPMLETRPFVDGGYLLVGASLSGGKSYELLE
;
A
#
# COMPACT_ATOMS: atom_id res chain seq x y z
N MET A 1 -5.70 3.69 -1.64
CA MET A 1 -4.50 2.91 -1.23
C MET A 1 -4.56 2.51 0.25
N HIS A 2 -3.54 1.83 0.77
CA HIS A 2 -3.32 1.44 2.19
C HIS A 2 -4.21 0.35 2.79
N GLY A 3 -5.49 0.30 2.42
CA GLY A 3 -6.44 -0.68 2.95
C GLY A 3 -6.21 -2.11 2.44
N VAL A 4 -6.60 -3.09 3.25
CA VAL A 4 -6.42 -4.52 2.96
C VAL A 4 -7.69 -5.33 3.19
N LEU A 5 -7.81 -6.44 2.48
CA LEU A 5 -8.77 -7.51 2.74
C LEU A 5 -8.06 -8.86 2.74
N TYR A 6 -8.68 -9.85 3.36
CA TYR A 6 -8.15 -11.22 3.43
C TYR A 6 -8.84 -12.12 2.42
N VAL A 7 -8.07 -13.03 1.82
CA VAL A 7 -8.57 -14.07 0.91
C VAL A 7 -8.19 -15.46 1.39
N ASN A 8 -9.02 -16.46 1.09
CA ASN A 8 -8.74 -17.87 1.37
C ASN A 8 -7.97 -18.55 0.21
N GLY A 9 -7.72 -19.85 0.35
CA GLY A 9 -7.01 -20.65 -0.66
C GLY A 9 -7.72 -20.77 -2.03
N GLU A 10 -9.00 -20.42 -2.09
CA GLU A 10 -9.80 -20.40 -3.33
C GLU A 10 -9.87 -18.98 -3.93
N GLY A 11 -9.20 -17.99 -3.33
CA GLY A 11 -9.27 -16.58 -3.75
C GLY A 11 -10.61 -15.91 -3.44
N HIS A 12 -11.41 -16.46 -2.53
CA HIS A 12 -12.62 -15.82 -2.01
C HIS A 12 -12.26 -14.86 -0.88
N ALA A 13 -12.86 -13.68 -0.86
CA ALA A 13 -12.70 -12.74 0.24
C ALA A 13 -13.33 -13.34 1.51
N VAL A 14 -12.58 -13.32 2.61
CA VAL A 14 -13.01 -13.80 3.94
C VAL A 14 -13.11 -12.67 4.96
N SER A 15 -12.98 -11.43 4.51
CA SER A 15 -13.18 -10.22 5.31
C SER A 15 -13.83 -9.11 4.46
N PRO A 16 -14.43 -8.10 5.11
CA PRO A 16 -14.63 -6.81 4.45
C PRO A 16 -13.28 -6.15 4.11
N LEU A 17 -13.33 -5.11 3.29
CA LEU A 17 -12.19 -4.23 3.08
C LEU A 17 -11.99 -3.34 4.32
N LEU A 18 -10.82 -3.45 4.94
CA LEU A 18 -10.38 -2.57 6.03
C LEU A 18 -9.62 -1.42 5.40
N THR A 19 -10.25 -0.25 5.32
CA THR A 19 -9.75 0.89 4.54
C THR A 19 -8.68 1.69 5.30
N TRP A 20 -8.10 2.69 4.64
CA TRP A 20 -7.17 3.64 5.27
C TRP A 20 -7.81 4.46 6.41
N GLN A 21 -9.14 4.50 6.50
CA GLN A 21 -9.86 5.15 7.59
C GLN A 21 -10.03 4.24 8.82
N ASP A 22 -9.57 3.00 8.74
CA ASP A 22 -9.59 2.09 9.88
C ASP A 22 -8.61 2.61 10.96
N GLY A 23 -9.19 3.14 12.05
CA GLY A 23 -8.46 3.78 13.14
C GLY A 23 -7.98 2.82 14.24
N ARG A 24 -8.07 1.50 14.05
CA ARG A 24 -7.69 0.55 15.13
C ARG A 24 -6.19 0.62 15.47
N GLY A 25 -5.37 1.15 14.56
CA GLY A 25 -3.96 1.42 14.81
C GLY A 25 -3.71 2.40 15.96
N ASP A 26 -4.69 3.25 16.28
CA ASP A 26 -4.62 4.25 17.35
C ASP A 26 -5.09 3.73 18.71
N LEU A 27 -5.69 2.53 18.76
CA LEU A 27 -6.08 1.90 20.01
C LEU A 27 -4.84 1.62 20.87
N LEU A 28 -5.02 1.68 22.19
CA LEU A 28 -3.93 1.46 23.13
C LEU A 28 -3.71 -0.04 23.37
N THR A 29 -2.45 -0.44 23.34
CA THR A 29 -1.99 -1.73 23.84
C THR A 29 -1.95 -1.73 25.37
N ALA A 30 -1.71 -2.89 25.98
CA ALA A 30 -1.55 -3.02 27.43
C ALA A 30 -0.40 -2.16 28.03
N SER A 31 0.58 -1.75 27.22
CA SER A 31 1.67 -0.86 27.64
C SER A 31 1.31 0.62 27.58
N GLY A 32 0.10 0.97 27.12
CA GLY A 32 -0.36 2.35 26.97
C GLY A 32 0.11 3.07 25.70
N LYS A 33 0.81 2.39 24.79
CA LYS A 33 1.17 2.90 23.45
C LYS A 33 0.14 2.46 22.41
N THR A 34 -0.01 3.21 21.33
CA THR A 34 -0.87 2.80 20.20
C THR A 34 -0.31 1.57 19.50
N TYR A 35 -1.15 0.80 18.81
CA TYR A 35 -0.68 -0.34 18.00
C TYR A 35 0.29 0.10 16.88
N ALA A 36 0.02 1.24 16.22
CA ALA A 36 0.91 1.80 15.20
C ALA A 36 2.29 2.17 15.76
N SER A 37 2.33 2.85 16.91
CA SER A 37 3.59 3.21 17.59
C SER A 37 4.34 1.97 18.06
N THR A 38 3.63 1.00 18.65
CA THR A 38 4.23 -0.26 19.11
C THR A 38 4.85 -1.03 17.94
N LEU A 39 4.16 -1.13 16.82
CA LEU A 39 4.68 -1.82 15.63
C LEU A 39 5.89 -1.07 15.04
N SER A 40 5.83 0.26 15.00
CA SER A 40 6.95 1.09 14.55
C SER A 40 8.20 0.85 15.40
N GLU A 41 8.06 0.78 16.72
CA GLU A 41 9.18 0.51 17.64
C GLU A 41 9.79 -0.89 17.45
N ILE A 42 8.95 -1.92 17.26
CA ILE A 42 9.44 -3.29 17.05
C ILE A 42 10.19 -3.40 15.72
N THR A 43 9.66 -2.76 14.68
CA THR A 43 10.10 -3.00 13.30
C THR A 43 11.13 -1.99 12.80
N GLY A 44 11.18 -0.80 13.41
CA GLY A 44 11.99 0.33 12.96
C GLY A 44 11.39 1.09 11.78
N TYR A 45 10.21 0.72 11.29
CA TYR A 45 9.53 1.41 10.20
C TYR A 45 8.63 2.53 10.72
N PRO A 46 8.53 3.67 10.02
CA PRO A 46 7.58 4.73 10.37
C PRO A 46 6.16 4.32 9.93
N LEU A 47 5.38 3.71 10.82
CA LEU A 47 4.06 3.16 10.49
C LEU A 47 2.95 3.98 11.15
N ASN A 48 1.87 4.19 10.40
CA ASN A 48 0.73 4.99 10.83
C ASN A 48 -0.56 4.16 10.83
N THR A 49 -1.53 4.61 11.63
CA THR A 49 -2.92 4.14 11.57
C THR A 49 -3.46 4.22 10.14
N GLY A 50 -4.33 3.28 9.75
CA GLY A 50 -4.80 3.14 8.37
C GLY A 50 -3.89 2.32 7.44
N PHE A 51 -2.64 2.03 7.81
CA PHE A 51 -1.79 1.09 7.05
C PHE A 51 -2.27 -0.34 7.25
N GLY A 52 -2.44 -1.08 6.15
CA GLY A 52 -2.96 -2.44 6.18
C GLY A 52 -2.21 -3.40 7.11
N LEU A 53 -0.88 -3.28 7.22
CA LEU A 53 -0.10 -4.13 8.14
C LEU A 53 -0.17 -3.68 9.61
N VAL A 54 -0.52 -2.42 9.89
CA VAL A 54 -0.85 -1.97 11.25
C VAL A 54 -2.20 -2.56 11.67
N THR A 55 -3.18 -2.53 10.78
CA THR A 55 -4.47 -3.21 10.97
C THR A 55 -4.28 -4.71 11.16
N HIS A 56 -3.45 -5.34 10.33
CA HIS A 56 -3.10 -6.76 10.47
C HIS A 56 -2.48 -7.06 11.83
N PHE A 57 -1.52 -6.24 12.28
CA PHE A 57 -0.88 -6.39 13.59
C PHE A 57 -1.87 -6.33 14.75
N TYR A 58 -2.79 -5.35 14.74
CA TYR A 58 -3.88 -5.30 15.72
C TYR A 58 -4.67 -6.61 15.73
N MET A 59 -5.11 -7.07 14.56
CA MET A 59 -5.95 -8.26 14.45
C MET A 59 -5.21 -9.52 14.90
N THR A 60 -3.92 -9.63 14.64
CA THR A 60 -3.08 -10.72 15.15
C THR A 60 -3.04 -10.71 16.69
N LYS A 61 -2.86 -9.55 17.32
CA LYS A 61 -2.80 -9.46 18.80
C LYS A 61 -4.14 -9.73 19.47
N GLN A 62 -5.25 -9.40 18.82
CA GLN A 62 -6.60 -9.66 19.34
C GLN A 62 -7.16 -11.03 18.94
N GLY A 63 -6.44 -11.82 18.13
CA GLY A 63 -6.94 -13.10 17.64
C GLY A 63 -8.13 -12.97 16.68
N GLU A 64 -8.23 -11.84 15.98
CA GLU A 64 -9.35 -11.49 15.09
C GLU A 64 -9.07 -11.80 13.61
N ILE A 65 -7.94 -12.43 13.29
CA ILE A 65 -7.65 -12.84 11.91
C ILE A 65 -8.77 -13.75 11.40
N PRO A 66 -9.41 -13.43 10.25
CA PRO A 66 -10.54 -14.22 9.76
C PRO A 66 -10.17 -15.68 9.53
N LYS A 67 -11.09 -16.58 9.89
CA LYS A 67 -10.89 -18.01 9.69
C LYS A 67 -10.66 -18.32 8.20
N GLY A 68 -9.59 -19.05 7.92
CA GLY A 68 -9.23 -19.43 6.55
C GLY A 68 -8.54 -18.33 5.73
N ALA A 69 -8.17 -17.20 6.35
CA ALA A 69 -7.30 -16.21 5.72
C ALA A 69 -5.94 -16.83 5.35
N MET A 70 -5.62 -16.83 4.07
CA MET A 70 -4.37 -17.35 3.51
C MET A 70 -3.46 -16.25 3.00
N LYS A 71 -4.04 -15.19 2.45
CA LYS A 71 -3.33 -14.00 1.97
C LYS A 71 -4.10 -12.74 2.33
N LEU A 72 -3.39 -11.62 2.42
CA LEU A 72 -3.97 -10.28 2.40
C LEU A 72 -3.57 -9.57 1.11
N CYS A 73 -4.41 -8.65 0.64
CA CYS A 73 -4.13 -7.81 -0.51
C CYS A 73 -4.95 -6.52 -0.50
N THR A 74 -4.61 -5.56 -1.37
CA THR A 74 -5.48 -4.39 -1.56
C THR A 74 -6.70 -4.75 -2.39
N ILE A 75 -7.70 -3.86 -2.41
CA ILE A 75 -8.87 -4.02 -3.27
C ILE A 75 -8.52 -4.09 -4.77
N GLY A 76 -7.48 -3.35 -5.20
CA GLY A 76 -7.03 -3.37 -6.58
C GLY A 76 -6.45 -4.72 -6.98
N ASP A 77 -5.58 -5.28 -6.12
CA ASP A 77 -4.98 -6.60 -6.35
C ASP A 77 -6.05 -7.70 -6.34
N TYR A 78 -7.04 -7.59 -5.46
CA TYR A 78 -8.18 -8.50 -5.41
C TYR A 78 -8.98 -8.48 -6.71
N LEU A 79 -9.35 -7.31 -7.21
CA LEU A 79 -10.09 -7.17 -8.47
C LEU A 79 -9.30 -7.74 -9.65
N ALA A 80 -8.01 -7.40 -9.76
CA ALA A 80 -7.13 -7.92 -10.81
C ALA A 80 -7.05 -9.46 -10.76
N MET A 81 -6.89 -10.04 -9.56
CA MET A 81 -6.88 -11.48 -9.33
C MET A 81 -8.20 -12.13 -9.79
N LYS A 82 -9.36 -11.57 -9.40
CA LYS A 82 -10.67 -12.13 -9.77
C LYS A 82 -10.96 -12.02 -11.26
N LEU A 83 -10.59 -10.91 -11.91
CA LEU A 83 -10.72 -10.75 -13.36
C LEU A 83 -9.94 -11.81 -14.14
N CYS A 84 -8.80 -12.26 -13.59
CA CYS A 84 -7.98 -13.32 -14.17
C CYS A 84 -8.35 -14.74 -13.74
N GLY A 85 -9.41 -14.93 -12.95
CA GLY A 85 -9.78 -16.25 -12.41
C GLY A 85 -8.70 -16.87 -11.52
N LYS A 86 -7.83 -16.06 -10.91
CA LYS A 86 -6.75 -16.53 -10.03
C LYS A 86 -7.22 -16.66 -8.59
N THR A 87 -6.48 -17.44 -7.82
CA THR A 87 -6.74 -17.67 -6.39
C THR A 87 -5.73 -16.99 -5.45
N ALA A 88 -4.57 -16.59 -5.98
CA ALA A 88 -3.55 -15.88 -5.22
C ALA A 88 -3.34 -14.46 -5.79
N PRO A 89 -3.33 -13.42 -4.93
CA PRO A 89 -3.09 -12.05 -5.35
C PRO A 89 -1.63 -11.84 -5.72
N LEU A 90 -1.42 -10.97 -6.72
CA LEU A 90 -0.11 -10.45 -7.11
C LEU A 90 -0.14 -8.93 -6.93
N MET A 91 0.84 -8.38 -6.22
CA MET A 91 0.82 -6.99 -5.76
C MET A 91 1.98 -6.19 -6.34
N ASP A 92 1.68 -5.00 -6.84
CA ASP A 92 2.71 -4.05 -7.28
C ASP A 92 3.43 -3.38 -6.09
N SER A 93 4.69 -3.00 -6.32
CA SER A 93 5.52 -2.29 -5.33
C SER A 93 4.87 -1.02 -4.77
N SER A 94 4.12 -0.26 -5.58
CA SER A 94 3.42 0.95 -5.13
C SER A 94 2.33 0.64 -4.09
N ASN A 95 1.56 -0.43 -4.29
CA ASN A 95 0.58 -0.89 -3.32
C ASN A 95 1.25 -1.52 -2.10
N ALA A 96 2.31 -2.31 -2.29
CA ALA A 96 3.06 -2.94 -1.21
C ALA A 96 3.67 -1.92 -0.24
N ALA A 97 4.29 -0.86 -0.77
CA ALA A 97 4.80 0.24 0.04
C ALA A 97 3.68 0.94 0.81
N SER A 98 2.49 1.07 0.20
CA SER A 98 1.36 1.74 0.84
C SER A 98 0.80 1.01 2.07
N ILE A 99 0.98 -0.31 2.20
CA ILE A 99 0.42 -1.08 3.32
C ILE A 99 1.39 -1.25 4.51
N GLY A 100 2.64 -0.78 4.39
CA GLY A 100 3.67 -0.80 5.44
C GLY A 100 4.67 -1.97 5.32
N LEU A 101 5.67 -1.98 6.22
CA LEU A 101 6.75 -2.99 6.32
C LEU A 101 7.39 -3.39 4.98
N TYR A 102 7.61 -2.40 4.12
CA TYR A 102 8.22 -2.57 2.81
C TYR A 102 9.52 -1.78 2.76
N SER A 103 10.63 -2.45 2.46
CA SER A 103 11.91 -1.79 2.24
C SER A 103 11.94 -1.21 0.83
N LEU A 104 11.96 0.12 0.73
CA LEU A 104 12.06 0.83 -0.55
C LEU A 104 13.38 0.48 -1.27
N GLU A 105 14.50 0.52 -0.54
CA GLU A 105 15.82 0.19 -1.06
C GLU A 105 15.91 -1.26 -1.58
N LYS A 106 15.36 -2.23 -0.84
CA LYS A 106 15.40 -3.65 -1.24
C LYS A 106 14.26 -4.07 -2.16
N GLY A 107 13.26 -3.21 -2.37
CA GLY A 107 12.08 -3.51 -3.20
C GLY A 107 11.21 -4.66 -2.71
N GLN A 108 11.18 -4.95 -1.40
CA GLN A 108 10.46 -6.12 -0.86
C GLN A 108 9.90 -5.88 0.56
N PHE A 109 8.91 -6.68 0.94
CA PHE A 109 8.44 -6.74 2.33
C PHE A 109 9.54 -7.22 3.29
N ASP A 110 9.63 -6.59 4.45
CA ASP A 110 10.49 -7.04 5.54
C ASP A 110 9.78 -8.13 6.36
N LYS A 111 9.83 -9.35 5.81
CA LYS A 111 9.22 -10.54 6.42
C LYS A 111 9.81 -10.86 7.80
N GLN A 112 11.09 -10.55 8.01
CA GLN A 112 11.75 -10.77 9.29
C GLN A 112 11.14 -9.86 10.35
N LYS A 113 11.04 -8.55 10.07
CA LYS A 113 10.40 -7.58 10.99
C LYS A 113 8.93 -7.89 11.26
N LEU A 114 8.20 -8.36 10.24
CA LEU A 114 6.83 -8.81 10.41
C LEU A 114 6.75 -10.00 11.40
N SER A 115 7.62 -10.99 11.27
CA SER A 115 7.68 -12.13 12.20
C SER A 115 8.17 -11.75 13.60
N GLU A 116 9.11 -10.82 13.73
CA GLU A 116 9.55 -10.26 15.03
C GLU A 116 8.38 -9.58 15.77
N ALA A 117 7.44 -8.96 15.04
CA ALA A 117 6.20 -8.42 15.61
C ALA A 117 5.17 -9.50 15.99
N GLY A 118 5.45 -10.78 15.71
CA GLY A 118 4.58 -11.91 16.01
C GLY A 118 3.45 -12.10 15.00
N MET A 119 3.61 -11.60 13.77
CA MET A 119 2.69 -11.85 12.66
C MET A 119 3.24 -12.98 11.75
N ASP A 120 2.35 -13.70 11.07
CA ASP A 120 2.75 -14.73 10.11
C ASP A 120 3.05 -14.10 8.73
N ALA A 121 4.32 -14.15 8.31
CA ALA A 121 4.75 -13.61 7.03
C ALA A 121 4.18 -14.34 5.81
N SER A 122 3.62 -15.54 6.00
CA SER A 122 2.93 -16.28 4.93
C SER A 122 1.70 -15.54 4.41
N ILE A 123 1.13 -14.62 5.20
CA ILE A 123 -0.04 -13.81 4.80
C ILE A 123 0.25 -12.84 3.66
N LEU A 124 1.52 -12.45 3.49
CA LEU A 124 1.89 -11.45 2.49
C LEU A 124 1.70 -12.01 1.06
N PRO A 125 1.20 -11.18 0.12
CA PRO A 125 1.07 -11.56 -1.27
C PRO A 125 2.45 -11.64 -1.95
N GLU A 126 2.48 -12.26 -3.13
CA GLU A 126 3.65 -12.21 -3.99
C GLU A 126 3.77 -10.82 -4.62
N LEU A 127 5.01 -10.34 -4.78
CA LEU A 127 5.29 -9.06 -5.41
C LEU A 127 5.53 -9.23 -6.91
N ALA A 128 4.99 -8.29 -7.70
CA ALA A 128 5.12 -8.21 -9.14
C ALA A 128 6.50 -7.72 -9.62
N ILE A 129 7.60 -8.33 -9.14
CA ILE A 129 8.97 -7.86 -9.41
C ILE A 129 9.33 -8.05 -10.89
N GLU A 130 9.14 -9.26 -11.43
CA GLU A 130 9.44 -9.60 -12.83
C GLU A 130 8.19 -9.61 -13.73
N ARG A 131 7.01 -9.81 -13.12
CA ARG A 131 5.74 -9.99 -13.82
C ARG A 131 4.78 -8.89 -13.47
N LYS A 132 4.67 -7.89 -14.34
CA LYS A 132 3.73 -6.76 -14.18
C LYS A 132 2.30 -7.09 -14.59
N SER A 133 2.09 -8.26 -15.20
CA SER A 133 0.76 -8.77 -15.55
C SER A 133 0.23 -9.67 -14.45
N THR A 134 -0.94 -9.34 -13.92
CA THR A 134 -1.71 -10.23 -13.06
C THR A 134 -2.19 -11.45 -13.85
N GLY A 135 -2.46 -11.33 -15.16
CA GLY A 135 -2.87 -12.44 -16.00
C GLY A 135 -3.70 -11.98 -17.20
N GLN A 136 -4.59 -12.84 -17.66
CA GLN A 136 -5.57 -12.52 -18.71
C GLN A 136 -6.98 -12.81 -18.20
N THR A 137 -7.94 -12.03 -18.66
CA THR A 137 -9.38 -12.32 -18.51
C THR A 137 -9.77 -13.55 -19.33
N ALA A 138 -10.97 -14.09 -19.09
CA ALA A 138 -11.50 -15.23 -19.84
C ALA A 138 -11.58 -15.00 -21.36
N ASP A 139 -11.72 -13.75 -21.80
CA ASP A 139 -11.74 -13.33 -23.21
C ASP A 139 -10.36 -12.84 -23.71
N GLY A 140 -9.27 -13.15 -22.99
CA GLY A 140 -7.89 -12.99 -23.44
C GLY A 140 -7.29 -11.59 -23.27
N LYS A 141 -7.95 -10.66 -22.57
CA LYS A 141 -7.40 -9.32 -22.31
C LYS A 141 -6.39 -9.36 -21.18
N THR A 142 -5.20 -8.82 -21.41
CA THR A 142 -4.17 -8.69 -20.37
C THR A 142 -4.63 -7.75 -19.26
N VAL A 143 -4.50 -8.21 -18.02
CA VAL A 143 -4.72 -7.42 -16.80
C VAL A 143 -3.36 -7.14 -16.17
N ILE A 144 -2.99 -5.87 -16.13
CA ILE A 144 -1.79 -5.40 -15.41
C ILE A 144 -2.07 -5.30 -13.92
N CYS A 145 -1.02 -5.42 -13.10
CA CYS A 145 -1.14 -5.27 -11.65
C CYS A 145 -1.75 -3.92 -11.31
N ALA A 146 -2.58 -3.91 -10.27
CA ALA A 146 -3.09 -2.66 -9.74
C ALA A 146 -1.92 -1.86 -9.15
N ILE A 147 -1.91 -0.56 -9.44
CA ILE A 147 -0.90 0.39 -8.96
C ILE A 147 -1.57 1.43 -8.07
N GLY A 148 -0.76 2.14 -7.29
CA GLY A 148 -1.21 3.23 -6.45
C GLY A 148 -1.83 4.39 -7.24
N ASP A 149 -2.76 5.13 -6.61
CA ASP A 149 -3.49 6.22 -7.28
C ASP A 149 -2.57 7.39 -7.68
N ASN A 150 -1.62 7.76 -6.84
CA ASN A 150 -0.63 8.79 -7.12
C ASN A 150 0.30 8.37 -8.27
N GLN A 151 0.73 7.11 -8.30
CA GLN A 151 1.50 6.56 -9.40
C GLN A 151 0.70 6.57 -10.71
N ALA A 152 -0.55 6.13 -10.68
CA ALA A 152 -1.43 6.17 -11.86
C ALA A 152 -1.69 7.60 -12.34
N SER A 153 -1.92 8.54 -11.41
CA SER A 153 -2.13 9.95 -11.72
C SER A 153 -0.90 10.58 -12.36
N PHE A 154 0.31 10.27 -11.87
CA PHE A 154 1.55 10.75 -12.47
C PHE A 154 1.74 10.16 -13.87
N LEU A 155 1.62 8.84 -13.99
CA LEU A 155 1.77 8.11 -15.25
C LEU A 155 0.85 8.65 -16.36
N GLY A 156 -0.41 8.96 -16.02
CA GLY A 156 -1.39 9.43 -16.99
C GLY A 156 -1.32 10.92 -17.36
N ALA A 157 -0.59 11.73 -16.58
CA ALA A 157 -0.62 13.19 -16.71
C ALA A 157 0.65 13.79 -17.30
N VAL A 158 1.82 13.16 -17.13
CA VAL A 158 3.10 13.74 -17.56
C VAL A 158 3.47 13.32 -18.99
N PRO A 159 4.02 14.22 -19.81
CA PRO A 159 4.50 13.88 -21.16
C PRO A 159 5.85 13.13 -21.13
N SER A 160 6.60 13.25 -20.04
CA SER A 160 7.88 12.59 -19.78
C SER A 160 8.06 12.44 -18.27
N PHE A 161 8.63 11.32 -17.83
CA PHE A 161 8.94 11.13 -16.40
C PHE A 161 10.09 12.06 -15.97
N THR A 162 11.12 12.19 -16.79
CA THR A 162 12.26 13.08 -16.49
C THR A 162 11.96 14.51 -16.93
N GLY A 163 12.37 15.48 -16.11
CA GLY A 163 12.20 16.90 -16.39
C GLY A 163 10.79 17.43 -16.17
N THR A 164 9.85 16.61 -15.67
CA THR A 164 8.47 17.03 -15.38
C THR A 164 8.21 17.03 -13.88
N LEU A 165 7.60 18.12 -13.40
CA LEU A 165 6.97 18.23 -12.10
C LEU A 165 5.46 18.16 -12.31
N LEU A 166 4.78 17.20 -11.69
CA LEU A 166 3.33 17.19 -11.63
C LEU A 166 2.87 17.94 -10.38
N VAL A 167 1.99 18.92 -10.55
CA VAL A 167 1.29 19.61 -9.47
C VAL A 167 -0.20 19.32 -9.61
N ASN A 168 -0.77 18.62 -8.63
CA ASN A 168 -2.20 18.34 -8.57
C ASN A 168 -2.82 19.14 -7.41
N ILE A 169 -3.82 19.96 -7.72
CA ILE A 169 -4.55 20.77 -6.74
C ILE A 169 -6.04 20.40 -6.86
N GLY A 170 -6.50 19.60 -5.90
CA GLY A 170 -7.91 19.25 -5.70
C GLY A 170 -8.37 19.75 -4.32
N THR A 171 -9.08 18.92 -3.56
CA THR A 171 -9.40 19.23 -2.15
C THR A 171 -8.14 19.46 -1.31
N GLY A 172 -7.17 18.55 -1.42
CA GLY A 172 -5.78 18.73 -0.99
C GLY A 172 -4.87 19.08 -2.16
N SER A 173 -3.57 19.20 -1.91
CA SER A 173 -2.58 19.42 -2.96
C SER A 173 -1.43 18.43 -2.88
N GLN A 174 -0.84 18.14 -4.03
CA GLN A 174 0.27 17.22 -4.15
C GLN A 174 1.22 17.66 -5.25
N ILE A 175 2.51 17.52 -4.98
CA ILE A 175 3.57 17.59 -5.99
C ILE A 175 4.19 16.21 -6.15
N SER A 176 4.59 15.85 -7.37
CA SER A 176 5.26 14.58 -7.65
C SER A 176 6.33 14.77 -8.71
N VAL A 177 7.52 14.21 -8.44
CA VAL A 177 8.67 14.21 -9.36
C VAL A 177 9.22 12.79 -9.43
N TYR A 178 9.53 12.33 -10.65
CA TYR A 178 10.20 11.05 -10.83
C TYR A 178 11.69 11.13 -10.53
N SER A 179 12.21 10.10 -9.87
CA SER A 179 13.63 9.84 -9.68
C SER A 179 13.95 8.42 -10.14
N PRO A 180 15.00 8.20 -10.95
CA PRO A 180 15.43 6.85 -11.29
C PRO A 180 16.07 6.12 -10.10
N GLU A 181 16.53 6.85 -9.09
CA GLU A 181 17.24 6.32 -7.93
C GLU A 181 16.44 6.54 -6.64
N TYR A 182 16.70 5.68 -5.65
CA TYR A 182 16.16 5.87 -4.31
C TYR A 182 16.81 7.11 -3.68
N ILE A 183 15.99 8.07 -3.30
CA ILE A 183 16.43 9.31 -2.65
C ILE A 183 15.61 9.48 -1.39
N GLU A 184 16.27 9.69 -0.26
CA GLU A 184 15.64 10.22 0.94
C GLU A 184 15.75 11.74 0.92
N CYS A 185 14.61 12.42 0.95
CA CYS A 185 14.56 13.87 0.95
C CYS A 185 13.71 14.35 2.13
N PRO A 186 14.27 15.14 3.06
CA PRO A 186 13.49 15.75 4.12
C PRO A 186 12.26 16.48 3.54
N MET A 187 11.09 16.28 4.15
CA MET A 187 9.78 16.82 3.75
C MET A 187 9.09 16.15 2.55
N LEU A 188 9.74 15.25 1.83
CA LEU A 188 9.12 14.48 0.75
C LEU A 188 9.02 13.00 1.13
N GLU A 189 7.94 12.38 0.69
CA GLU A 189 7.76 10.94 0.78
C GLU A 189 8.28 10.29 -0.51
N THR A 190 9.16 9.31 -0.36
CA THR A 190 9.66 8.52 -1.49
C THR A 190 8.79 7.29 -1.67
N ARG A 191 8.19 7.15 -2.85
CA ARG A 191 7.29 6.04 -3.18
C ARG A 191 7.83 5.26 -4.38
N PRO A 192 7.69 3.93 -4.44
CA PRO A 192 8.02 3.18 -5.64
C PRO A 192 7.17 3.66 -6.81
N PHE A 193 7.78 3.71 -8.00
CA PHE A 193 7.08 4.02 -9.24
C PHE A 193 7.01 2.81 -10.16
N VAL A 194 6.00 2.81 -11.03
CA VAL A 194 5.80 1.75 -12.02
C VAL A 194 7.03 1.61 -12.90
N ASP A 195 7.36 0.38 -13.26
CA ASP A 195 8.48 0.06 -14.14
C ASP A 195 9.88 0.41 -13.63
N GLY A 196 10.00 0.79 -12.35
CA GLY A 196 11.25 1.09 -11.68
C GLY A 196 11.43 2.59 -11.38
N GLY A 197 12.36 2.89 -10.49
CA GLY A 197 12.52 4.23 -9.93
C GLY A 197 11.45 4.56 -8.89
N TYR A 198 11.33 5.84 -8.59
CA TYR A 198 10.59 6.36 -7.45
C TYR A 198 9.88 7.67 -7.80
N LEU A 199 8.83 7.98 -7.06
CA LEU A 199 8.26 9.31 -6.98
C LEU A 199 8.67 9.96 -5.66
N LEU A 200 9.20 11.18 -5.75
CA LEU A 200 9.32 12.08 -4.62
C LEU A 200 8.03 12.89 -4.53
N VAL A 201 7.32 12.75 -3.42
CA VAL A 201 5.97 13.26 -3.26
C VAL A 201 5.91 14.22 -2.07
N GLY A 202 5.49 15.45 -2.35
CA GLY A 202 5.07 16.39 -1.31
C GLY A 202 3.55 16.42 -1.29
N ALA A 203 2.93 16.02 -0.19
CA ALA A 203 1.48 16.09 -0.02
C ALA A 203 1.12 17.12 1.05
N SER A 204 0.19 18.01 0.74
CA SER A 204 -0.33 19.01 1.67
C SER A 204 -1.85 18.89 1.77
N LEU A 205 -2.36 19.02 2.99
CA LEU A 205 -3.81 19.14 3.23
C LEU A 205 -4.36 20.47 2.71
N SER A 206 -3.50 21.46 2.49
CA SER A 206 -3.88 22.76 1.94
C SER A 206 -4.05 22.67 0.42
N GLY A 207 -5.27 22.45 -0.04
CA GLY A 207 -5.67 22.58 -1.43
C GLY A 207 -6.89 23.50 -1.57
N GLY A 208 -7.79 23.14 -2.48
CA GLY A 208 -9.10 23.74 -2.70
C GLY A 208 -9.95 23.86 -1.43
N LYS A 209 -9.79 22.95 -0.45
CA LYS A 209 -10.52 23.05 0.82
C LYS A 209 -10.16 24.32 1.60
N SER A 210 -8.95 24.82 1.46
CA SER A 210 -8.52 26.07 2.08
C SER A 210 -9.22 27.27 1.45
N TYR A 211 -9.47 27.22 0.14
CA TYR A 211 -10.23 28.26 -0.57
C TYR A 211 -11.72 28.21 -0.19
N GLU A 212 -12.31 27.01 -0.13
CA GLU A 212 -13.70 26.83 0.30
C GLU A 212 -13.98 27.39 1.71
N LEU A 213 -12.99 27.33 2.62
CA LEU A 213 -13.12 27.90 3.96
C LEU A 213 -13.09 29.44 4.00
N LEU A 214 -12.64 30.09 2.92
CA LEU A 214 -12.54 31.55 2.80
C LEU A 214 -13.71 32.17 2.02
N GLU A 215 -14.52 31.37 1.34
CA GLU A 215 -15.77 31.80 0.67
C GLU A 215 -16.96 31.80 1.65
#